data_AF-A0A1F6D7F9-F1
#
_entry.id   AF-A0A1F6D7F9-F1
#
_cell.length_a   1.000
_cell.length_b   1.000
_cell.length_c   1.000
_cell.angle_alpha   90.00
_cell.angle_beta   90.00
_cell.angle_gamma   90.00
#
_symmetry.space_group_name_H-M   'P 1'
#
loop_
_entity.id
_entity.type
_entity.pdbx_description
1 polymer ?
#
loop_
_entity_poly.entity_id
_entity_poly.type
_entity_poly.pdbx_seq_one_letter_code
_entity_poly.pdbx_strand_id
1 'polypeptide(L)'
;MTALESKSPEGLPASLEIVDRPEAYWELLDRITEDKPRVGSVNLVSAPAVTGFEDVLGESLGTGFWENTPRTVHQLAFAISISAQPTVGEFLKNKDASPRDLIKAFRDNKVLAGLKIMDLGCGKPNFALAAHALGASMYTADINDLDLRDKRQLERHIVLNLNQPDATQILFDGTGGNFDLITGSTVFGTPTTPKGVSRPKSKKIIDVGNTLLKEGGYLDYPLVIPDYGDKVIRKKAQA
;
A
#
# COMPACT_ATOMS: atom_id res chain seq x y z
N MET A 1 -24.81 6.42 9.17
CA MET A 1 -23.36 6.61 9.12
C MET A 1 -23.08 8.08 9.28
N THR A 2 -22.61 8.50 10.45
CA THR A 2 -22.13 9.87 10.67
C THR A 2 -20.76 9.96 10.02
N ALA A 3 -20.62 10.84 9.02
CA ALA A 3 -19.32 11.19 8.46
C ALA A 3 -18.46 11.70 9.61
N LEU A 4 -17.42 10.93 9.98
CA LEU A 4 -16.35 11.43 10.82
C LEU A 4 -15.70 12.57 10.04
N GLU A 5 -16.03 13.81 10.39
CA GLU A 5 -15.32 14.99 9.91
C GLU A 5 -13.83 14.74 10.16
N SER A 6 -13.07 14.57 9.09
CA SER A 6 -11.63 14.35 9.16
C SER A 6 -11.00 15.63 9.69
N LYS A 7 -10.83 15.73 11.01
CA LYS A 7 -9.93 16.73 11.57
C LYS A 7 -8.57 16.48 10.93
N SER A 8 -8.04 17.48 10.24
CA SER A 8 -6.67 17.44 9.72
C SER A 8 -5.73 16.96 10.84
N PRO A 9 -4.79 16.05 10.57
CA PRO A 9 -3.88 15.57 11.59
C PRO A 9 -3.17 16.75 12.24
N GLU A 10 -3.25 16.87 13.56
CA GLU A 10 -2.52 17.92 14.28
C GLU A 10 -1.03 17.83 13.93
N GLY A 11 -0.45 18.95 13.50
CA GLY A 11 0.97 19.03 13.17
C GLY A 11 1.37 18.50 11.80
N LEU A 12 0.47 18.47 10.80
CA LEU A 12 0.84 18.22 9.41
C LEU A 12 1.85 19.30 8.92
N PRO A 13 3.06 18.92 8.48
CA PRO A 13 4.05 19.85 7.93
C PRO A 13 3.51 20.68 6.76
N ALA A 14 3.99 21.93 6.62
CA ALA A 14 3.53 22.85 5.56
C ALA A 14 3.77 22.33 4.13
N SER A 15 4.77 21.46 3.95
CA SER A 15 5.11 20.76 2.71
C SER A 15 4.20 19.58 2.38
N LEU A 16 3.29 19.22 3.28
CA LEU A 16 2.27 18.20 3.07
C LEU A 16 0.89 18.85 3.01
N GLU A 17 -0.01 18.23 2.27
CA GLU A 17 -1.41 18.63 2.16
C GLU A 17 -2.32 17.39 2.14
N ILE A 18 -3.57 17.61 2.52
CA ILE A 18 -4.63 16.60 2.38
C ILE A 18 -5.35 16.88 1.08
N VAL A 19 -5.42 15.89 0.21
CA VAL A 19 -6.09 15.96 -1.09
C VAL A 19 -7.10 14.83 -1.21
N ASP A 20 -8.01 14.98 -2.16
CA ASP A 20 -8.85 13.86 -2.59
C ASP A 20 -8.01 12.79 -3.29
N ARG A 21 -8.38 11.52 -3.13
CA ARG A 21 -7.88 10.41 -3.92
C ARG A 21 -8.22 10.66 -5.39
N PRO A 22 -7.41 10.17 -6.34
CA PRO A 22 -7.74 10.25 -7.76
C PRO A 22 -9.11 9.61 -8.03
N GLU A 23 -9.93 10.25 -8.86
CA GLU A 23 -11.28 9.80 -9.19
C GLU A 23 -11.30 8.34 -9.70
N ALA A 24 -10.30 7.97 -10.49
CA ALA A 24 -10.13 6.62 -11.03
C ALA A 24 -9.93 5.53 -9.95
N TYR A 25 -9.59 5.90 -8.71
CA TYR A 25 -9.35 4.93 -7.64
C TYR A 25 -10.57 4.05 -7.35
N TRP A 26 -11.76 4.65 -7.26
CA TRP A 26 -12.98 3.91 -6.91
C TRP A 26 -13.43 2.99 -8.04
N GLU A 27 -13.36 3.47 -9.29
CA GLU A 27 -13.61 2.64 -10.47
C GLU A 27 -12.60 1.49 -10.55
N LEU A 28 -11.31 1.75 -10.33
CA LEU A 28 -10.28 0.72 -10.31
C LEU A 28 -10.54 -0.33 -9.25
N LEU A 29 -10.83 0.10 -8.02
CA LEU A 29 -11.11 -0.79 -6.91
C LEU A 29 -12.26 -1.73 -7.25
N ASP A 30 -13.39 -1.20 -7.75
CA ASP A 30 -14.55 -1.99 -8.16
C ASP A 30 -14.18 -2.98 -9.27
N ARG A 31 -13.46 -2.53 -10.29
CA ARG A 31 -13.13 -3.32 -11.48
C ARG A 31 -12.14 -4.44 -11.25
N ILE A 32 -11.21 -4.31 -10.30
CA ILE A 32 -10.19 -5.33 -10.04
C ILE A 32 -10.56 -6.28 -8.89
N THR A 33 -11.67 -6.03 -8.22
CA THR A 33 -12.06 -6.78 -7.01
C THR A 33 -13.15 -7.80 -7.32
N GLU A 34 -13.08 -8.93 -6.62
CA GLU A 34 -14.18 -9.88 -6.51
C GLU A 34 -14.27 -10.40 -5.08
N ASP A 35 -15.47 -10.81 -4.67
CA ASP A 35 -15.69 -11.41 -3.36
C ASP A 35 -15.12 -12.84 -3.32
N LYS A 36 -14.22 -13.10 -2.36
CA LYS A 36 -13.67 -14.44 -2.11
C LYS A 36 -13.75 -14.83 -0.64
N PRO A 37 -13.94 -16.12 -0.32
CA PRO A 37 -13.82 -16.60 1.05
C PRO A 37 -12.42 -16.29 1.61
N ARG A 38 -12.36 -15.83 2.86
CA ARG A 38 -11.07 -15.71 3.57
C ARG A 38 -10.48 -17.09 3.87
N VAL A 39 -9.17 -17.22 3.67
CA VAL A 39 -8.44 -18.44 4.00
C VAL A 39 -8.28 -18.51 5.52
N GLY A 40 -8.70 -19.64 6.11
CA GLY A 40 -8.51 -19.93 7.53
C GLY A 40 -9.60 -19.39 8.48
N SER A 41 -10.66 -18.74 7.98
CA SER A 41 -11.80 -18.34 8.82
C SER A 41 -12.81 -19.48 8.96
N VAL A 42 -13.22 -19.79 10.20
CA VAL A 42 -14.24 -20.83 10.51
C VAL A 42 -15.62 -20.46 9.96
N ASN A 43 -15.87 -19.15 9.82
CA ASN A 43 -17.03 -18.62 9.12
C ASN A 43 -16.59 -18.22 7.71
N LEU A 44 -17.34 -18.61 6.68
CA LEU A 44 -17.16 -18.22 5.27
C LEU A 44 -17.44 -16.72 5.08
N VAL A 45 -16.64 -15.85 5.72
CA VAL A 45 -16.71 -14.41 5.53
C VAL A 45 -15.99 -14.11 4.22
N SER A 46 -16.77 -13.74 3.20
CA SER A 46 -16.21 -13.21 1.96
C SER A 46 -15.56 -11.86 2.22
N ALA A 47 -14.45 -11.59 1.53
CA ALA A 47 -13.79 -10.30 1.55
C ALA A 47 -13.39 -9.89 0.11
N PRO A 48 -13.29 -8.57 -0.13
CA PRO A 48 -12.65 -8.03 -1.33
C PRO A 48 -11.30 -8.68 -1.58
N ALA A 49 -11.13 -9.26 -2.77
CA ALA A 49 -9.90 -9.89 -3.20
C ALA A 49 -9.58 -9.57 -4.66
N VAL A 50 -8.30 -9.64 -5.01
CA VAL A 50 -7.79 -9.46 -6.38
C VAL A 50 -7.14 -10.76 -6.82
N THR A 51 -7.70 -11.38 -7.86
CA THR A 51 -7.13 -12.59 -8.48
C THR A 51 -6.14 -12.26 -9.59
N GLY A 52 -5.39 -13.27 -10.05
CA GLY A 52 -4.33 -13.09 -11.05
C GLY A 52 -2.94 -12.90 -10.44
N PHE A 53 -2.78 -13.15 -9.14
CA PHE A 53 -1.51 -13.15 -8.42
C PHE A 53 -1.19 -14.49 -7.74
N GLU A 54 -1.99 -15.53 -7.96
CA GLU A 54 -1.85 -16.81 -7.27
C GLU A 54 -0.50 -17.49 -7.58
N ASP A 55 0.06 -17.26 -8.76
CA ASP A 55 1.41 -17.72 -9.15
C ASP A 55 2.53 -17.00 -8.39
N VAL A 56 2.28 -15.78 -7.90
CA VAL A 56 3.24 -14.96 -7.15
C VAL A 56 3.08 -15.20 -5.64
N LEU A 57 1.84 -15.11 -5.14
CA LEU A 57 1.50 -15.08 -3.72
C LEU A 57 1.11 -16.45 -3.15
N GLY A 58 0.76 -17.41 -4.02
CA GLY A 58 0.14 -18.69 -3.66
C GLY A 58 -1.36 -18.62 -3.36
N GLU A 59 -1.93 -17.41 -3.34
CA GLU A 59 -3.34 -17.12 -3.03
C GLU A 59 -3.76 -15.80 -3.70
N SER A 60 -5.05 -15.46 -3.68
CA SER A 60 -5.51 -14.15 -4.12
C SER A 60 -5.03 -13.05 -3.16
N LEU A 61 -4.71 -11.87 -3.69
CA LEU A 61 -4.45 -10.72 -2.82
C LEU A 61 -5.75 -10.37 -2.09
N GLY A 62 -5.70 -10.15 -0.76
CA GLY A 62 -6.89 -9.84 0.03
C GLY A 62 -7.45 -11.00 0.86
N THR A 63 -7.12 -12.27 0.54
CA THR A 63 -7.77 -13.46 1.17
C THR A 63 -7.08 -14.00 2.41
N GLY A 64 -5.88 -13.51 2.73
CA GLY A 64 -5.09 -13.92 3.88
C GLY A 64 -5.82 -13.79 5.23
N PHE A 65 -5.35 -14.58 6.20
CA PHE A 65 -5.98 -14.76 7.51
C PHE A 65 -6.07 -13.47 8.35
N TRP A 66 -5.09 -12.57 8.23
CA TRP A 66 -5.02 -11.37 9.06
C TRP A 66 -5.91 -10.22 8.54
N GLU A 67 -6.47 -9.43 9.46
CA GLU A 67 -7.43 -8.36 9.14
C GLU A 67 -6.88 -7.22 8.27
N ASN A 68 -5.56 -7.11 8.10
CA ASN A 68 -4.96 -6.14 7.18
C ASN A 68 -5.01 -6.56 5.71
N THR A 69 -5.41 -7.79 5.40
CA THR A 69 -5.37 -8.29 4.02
C THR A 69 -6.34 -7.56 3.08
N PRO A 70 -7.60 -7.23 3.44
CA PRO A 70 -8.45 -6.40 2.59
C PRO A 70 -7.82 -5.06 2.22
N ARG A 71 -7.04 -4.46 3.15
CA ARG A 71 -6.37 -3.19 2.86
C ARG A 71 -5.29 -3.31 1.80
N THR A 72 -4.66 -4.47 1.63
CA THR A 72 -3.70 -4.69 0.53
C THR A 72 -4.35 -4.54 -0.85
N VAL A 73 -5.66 -4.83 -0.97
CA VAL A 73 -6.43 -4.58 -2.21
C VAL A 73 -6.55 -3.08 -2.47
N HIS A 74 -6.86 -2.29 -1.44
CA HIS A 74 -6.93 -0.83 -1.55
C HIS A 74 -5.57 -0.20 -1.85
N GLN A 75 -4.49 -0.71 -1.23
CA GLN A 75 -3.13 -0.28 -1.53
C GLN A 75 -2.79 -0.52 -3.02
N LEU A 76 -3.19 -1.67 -3.58
CA LEU A 76 -3.00 -1.99 -4.99
C LEU A 76 -3.82 -1.07 -5.90
N ALA A 77 -5.11 -0.91 -5.63
CA ALA A 77 -5.99 -0.03 -6.41
C ALA A 77 -5.46 1.41 -6.42
N PHE A 78 -4.98 1.90 -5.27
CA PHE A 78 -4.40 3.24 -5.17
C PHE A 78 -3.06 3.36 -5.91
N ALA A 79 -2.18 2.37 -5.81
CA ALA A 79 -0.93 2.37 -6.57
C ALA A 79 -1.17 2.42 -8.09
N ILE A 80 -2.17 1.68 -8.59
CA ILE A 80 -2.56 1.71 -10.00
C ILE A 80 -3.19 3.06 -10.37
N SER A 81 -4.02 3.65 -9.50
CA SER A 81 -4.72 4.91 -9.80
C SER A 81 -3.79 6.12 -9.89
N ILE A 82 -2.65 6.10 -9.19
CA ILE A 82 -1.62 7.14 -9.29
C ILE A 82 -0.58 6.85 -10.39
N SER A 83 -0.65 5.69 -11.04
CA SER A 83 0.23 5.39 -12.16
C SER A 83 -0.11 6.30 -13.34
N ALA A 84 0.90 6.96 -13.92
CA ALA A 84 0.72 7.87 -15.04
C ALA A 84 0.52 7.14 -16.39
N GLN A 85 0.22 5.84 -16.38
CA GLN A 85 0.17 5.02 -17.58
C GLN A 85 -1.19 5.15 -18.28
N PRO A 86 -1.26 5.72 -19.51
CA PRO A 86 -2.51 5.91 -20.24
C PRO A 86 -3.29 4.60 -20.47
N THR A 87 -2.56 3.49 -20.56
CA THR A 87 -3.11 2.15 -20.79
C THR A 87 -4.09 1.70 -19.72
N VAL A 88 -3.96 2.17 -18.47
CA VAL A 88 -4.91 1.82 -17.40
C VAL A 88 -6.32 2.28 -17.76
N GLY A 89 -6.47 3.51 -18.26
CA GLY A 89 -7.76 4.04 -18.69
C GLY A 89 -8.36 3.31 -19.90
N GLU A 90 -7.51 2.75 -20.78
CA GLU A 90 -7.97 1.93 -21.91
C GLU A 90 -8.51 0.57 -21.46
N PHE A 91 -7.82 -0.09 -20.53
CA PHE A 91 -8.29 -1.36 -19.98
C PHE A 91 -9.61 -1.21 -19.21
N LEU A 92 -9.80 -0.11 -18.49
CA LEU A 92 -11.06 0.16 -17.78
C LEU A 92 -12.25 0.36 -18.72
N LYS A 93 -12.04 0.86 -19.94
CA LYS A 93 -13.12 0.99 -20.94
C LYS A 93 -13.68 -0.34 -21.41
N ASN A 94 -12.89 -1.43 -21.37
CA ASN A 94 -13.38 -2.76 -21.72
C ASN A 94 -14.21 -3.35 -20.58
N LYS A 95 -15.53 -3.15 -20.62
CA LYS A 95 -16.45 -3.56 -19.54
C LYS A 95 -16.62 -5.07 -19.39
N ASP A 96 -16.25 -5.86 -20.40
CA ASP A 96 -16.44 -7.32 -20.40
C ASP A 96 -15.23 -8.07 -19.80
N ALA A 97 -14.11 -7.38 -19.57
CA ALA A 97 -12.92 -7.99 -18.98
C ALA A 97 -13.15 -8.35 -17.51
N SER A 98 -12.88 -9.61 -17.16
CA SER A 98 -12.94 -10.07 -15.76
C SER A 98 -11.81 -9.43 -14.93
N PRO A 99 -11.93 -9.35 -13.59
CA PRO A 99 -10.86 -8.87 -12.72
C PRO A 99 -9.50 -9.57 -12.99
N ARG A 100 -9.52 -10.89 -13.19
CA ARG A 100 -8.31 -11.67 -13.51
C ARG A 100 -7.70 -11.24 -14.86
N ASP A 101 -8.51 -11.00 -15.88
CA ASP A 101 -8.02 -10.58 -17.20
C ASP A 101 -7.40 -9.18 -17.13
N LEU A 102 -8.01 -8.27 -16.35
CA LEU A 102 -7.46 -6.94 -16.10
C LEU A 102 -6.10 -7.02 -15.40
N ILE A 103 -5.98 -7.81 -14.34
CA ILE A 103 -4.71 -8.00 -13.63
C ILE A 103 -3.65 -8.62 -14.53
N LYS A 104 -4.03 -9.59 -15.37
CA LYS A 104 -3.12 -10.16 -16.37
C LYS A 104 -2.62 -9.07 -17.33
N ALA A 105 -3.52 -8.26 -17.89
CA ALA A 105 -3.16 -7.17 -18.78
C ALA A 105 -2.25 -6.14 -18.09
N PHE A 106 -2.53 -5.79 -16.84
CA PHE A 106 -1.72 -4.88 -16.04
C PHE A 106 -0.30 -5.41 -15.78
N ARG A 107 -0.16 -6.72 -15.52
CA ARG A 107 1.13 -7.39 -15.33
C ARG A 107 1.93 -7.45 -16.63
N ASP A 108 1.27 -7.81 -17.75
CA ASP A 108 1.90 -7.91 -19.06
C ASP A 108 2.44 -6.55 -19.52
N ASN A 109 1.72 -5.46 -19.22
CA ASN A 109 2.08 -4.09 -19.60
C ASN A 109 2.89 -3.34 -18.54
N LYS A 110 3.19 -3.97 -17.40
CA LYS A 110 3.94 -3.36 -16.29
C LYS A 110 3.42 -1.96 -15.92
N VAL A 111 2.13 -1.87 -15.62
CA VAL A 111 1.45 -0.57 -15.41
C VAL A 111 1.99 0.26 -14.24
N LEU A 112 2.75 -0.32 -13.32
CA LEU A 112 3.44 0.41 -12.25
C LEU A 112 4.91 0.68 -12.55
N ALA A 113 5.39 0.39 -13.76
CA ALA A 113 6.76 0.67 -14.17
C ALA A 113 7.10 2.15 -13.99
N GLY A 114 8.25 2.39 -13.34
CA GLY A 114 8.73 3.73 -13.02
C GLY A 114 8.26 4.28 -11.68
N LEU A 115 7.30 3.63 -11.01
CA LEU A 115 6.93 4.00 -9.65
C LEU A 115 7.87 3.36 -8.62
N LYS A 116 8.33 4.19 -7.68
CA LYS A 116 9.06 3.77 -6.49
C LYS A 116 8.13 3.80 -5.28
N ILE A 117 7.92 2.65 -4.66
CA ILE A 117 6.89 2.49 -3.61
C ILE A 117 7.49 1.85 -2.35
N MET A 118 7.10 2.37 -1.19
CA MET A 118 7.45 1.81 0.13
C MET A 118 6.20 1.27 0.84
N ASP A 119 6.26 0.02 1.30
CA ASP A 119 5.24 -0.62 2.15
C ASP A 119 5.75 -0.77 3.60
N LEU A 120 5.15 -0.01 4.51
CA LEU A 120 5.53 0.10 5.92
C LEU A 120 4.71 -0.84 6.82
N GLY A 121 5.40 -1.64 7.61
CA GLY A 121 4.80 -2.69 8.45
C GLY A 121 4.08 -3.73 7.60
N CYS A 122 4.77 -4.24 6.57
CA CYS A 122 4.20 -5.09 5.54
C CYS A 122 3.79 -6.48 6.05
N GLY A 123 4.33 -6.96 7.17
CA GLY A 123 4.18 -8.35 7.59
C GLY A 123 4.57 -9.30 6.47
N LYS A 124 3.65 -10.18 6.05
CA LYS A 124 3.80 -10.92 4.78
C LYS A 124 3.65 -9.93 3.62
N PRO A 125 4.63 -9.78 2.72
CA PRO A 125 4.75 -8.64 1.80
C PRO A 125 3.84 -8.78 0.57
N ASN A 126 2.59 -9.21 0.74
CA ASN A 126 1.67 -9.54 -0.35
C ASN A 126 1.40 -8.36 -1.28
N PHE A 127 1.14 -7.17 -0.72
CA PHE A 127 0.99 -5.96 -1.54
C PHE A 127 2.27 -5.66 -2.31
N ALA A 128 3.42 -5.68 -1.63
CA ALA A 128 4.70 -5.38 -2.27
C ALA A 128 5.03 -6.34 -3.41
N LEU A 129 4.82 -7.65 -3.23
CA LEU A 129 5.03 -8.64 -4.28
C LEU A 129 4.05 -8.47 -5.45
N ALA A 130 2.77 -8.15 -5.18
CA ALA A 130 1.79 -7.88 -6.22
C ALA A 130 2.13 -6.61 -7.03
N ALA A 131 2.48 -5.52 -6.35
CA ALA A 131 2.90 -4.28 -6.99
C ALA A 131 4.21 -4.44 -7.78
N HIS A 132 5.16 -5.23 -7.26
CA HIS A 132 6.39 -5.58 -8.01
C HIS A 132 6.07 -6.38 -9.27
N ALA A 133 5.13 -7.32 -9.23
CA ALA A 133 4.69 -8.07 -10.41
C ALA A 133 4.07 -7.17 -11.50
N LEU A 134 3.50 -6.03 -11.10
CA LEU A 134 3.03 -4.96 -11.98
C LEU A 134 4.13 -3.97 -12.43
N GLY A 135 5.38 -4.17 -12.03
CA GLY A 135 6.54 -3.39 -12.50
C GLY A 135 7.04 -2.30 -11.55
N ALA A 136 6.48 -2.15 -10.35
CA ALA A 136 6.97 -1.17 -9.38
C ALA A 136 8.35 -1.55 -8.80
N SER A 137 9.16 -0.55 -8.50
CA SER A 137 10.34 -0.69 -7.64
C SER A 137 9.90 -0.67 -6.18
N MET A 138 9.84 -1.85 -5.57
CA MET A 138 9.22 -2.06 -4.26
C MET A 138 10.24 -2.16 -3.12
N TYR A 139 10.00 -1.34 -2.10
CA TYR A 139 10.74 -1.31 -0.85
C TYR A 139 9.79 -1.67 0.29
N THR A 140 10.29 -2.37 1.29
CA THR A 140 9.48 -2.74 2.47
C THR A 140 10.24 -2.46 3.75
N ALA A 141 9.50 -2.17 4.81
CA ALA A 141 10.06 -2.10 6.16
C ALA A 141 9.10 -2.77 7.14
N ASP A 142 9.63 -3.60 8.03
CA ASP A 142 8.84 -4.26 9.08
C ASP A 142 9.73 -4.52 10.30
N ILE A 143 9.11 -4.80 11.45
CA ILE A 143 9.84 -5.20 12.66
C ILE A 143 10.39 -6.63 12.57
N ASN A 144 9.74 -7.45 11.75
CA ASN A 144 10.15 -8.81 11.46
C ASN A 144 10.85 -8.87 10.12
N ASP A 145 11.82 -9.77 10.03
CA ASP A 145 12.53 -10.01 8.79
C ASP A 145 11.71 -10.88 7.83
N LEU A 146 11.91 -10.70 6.53
CA LEU A 146 11.23 -11.47 5.49
C LEU A 146 11.94 -12.78 5.15
N ASP A 147 11.19 -13.75 4.64
CA ASP A 147 11.75 -14.97 4.06
C ASP A 147 12.66 -14.63 2.86
N LEU A 148 13.72 -15.43 2.69
CA LEU A 148 14.71 -15.22 1.62
C LEU A 148 14.08 -15.23 0.21
N ARG A 149 13.02 -16.02 0.01
CA ARG A 149 12.29 -16.07 -1.27
C ARG A 149 11.67 -14.71 -1.62
N ASP A 150 11.02 -14.07 -0.66
CA ASP A 150 10.30 -12.82 -0.90
C ASP A 150 11.27 -11.65 -1.01
N LYS A 151 12.30 -11.62 -0.16
CA LYS A 151 13.36 -10.59 -0.22
C LYS A 151 14.02 -10.48 -1.58
N ARG A 152 14.29 -11.61 -2.24
CA ARG A 152 14.97 -11.64 -3.55
C ARG A 152 14.15 -11.03 -4.68
N GLN A 153 12.85 -10.84 -4.48
CA GLN A 153 11.94 -10.24 -5.46
C GLN A 153 11.77 -8.73 -5.23
N LEU A 154 12.25 -8.19 -4.12
CA LEU A 154 12.06 -6.79 -3.73
C LEU A 154 13.39 -6.04 -3.85
N GLU A 155 13.32 -4.73 -4.08
CA GLU A 155 14.53 -3.89 -4.16
C GLU A 155 15.27 -3.88 -2.83
N ARG A 156 14.52 -3.75 -1.74
CA ARG A 156 15.06 -3.80 -0.39
C ARG A 156 13.99 -4.07 0.66
N HIS A 157 14.37 -4.84 1.67
CA HIS A 157 13.65 -4.95 2.92
C HIS A 157 14.51 -4.39 4.07
N ILE A 158 13.91 -3.61 4.97
CA ILE A 158 14.58 -3.01 6.13
C ILE A 158 13.88 -3.48 7.40
N VAL A 159 14.61 -4.21 8.25
CA VAL A 159 14.13 -4.60 9.58
C VAL A 159 14.23 -3.40 10.52
N LEU A 160 13.09 -2.86 10.93
CA LEU A 160 13.02 -1.58 11.63
C LEU A 160 11.77 -1.44 12.49
N ASN A 161 11.94 -0.99 13.74
CA ASN A 161 10.83 -0.48 14.54
C ASN A 161 10.55 0.98 14.19
N LEU A 162 9.44 1.27 13.52
CA LEU A 162 9.10 2.63 13.09
C LEU A 162 9.05 3.65 14.26
N ASN A 163 8.79 3.21 15.49
CA ASN A 163 8.78 4.11 16.67
C ASN A 163 10.17 4.49 17.18
N GLN A 164 11.26 3.90 16.70
CA GLN A 164 12.59 4.25 17.16
C GLN A 164 12.98 5.67 16.70
N PRO A 165 13.80 6.40 17.47
CA PRO A 165 14.10 7.81 17.18
C PRO A 165 14.63 8.05 15.77
N ASP A 166 15.55 7.20 15.30
CA ASP A 166 16.28 7.30 14.04
C ASP A 166 15.61 6.57 12.86
N ALA A 167 14.38 6.04 13.02
CA ALA A 167 13.74 5.22 11.99
C ALA A 167 13.68 5.90 10.61
N THR A 168 13.35 7.19 10.58
CA THR A 168 13.26 7.97 9.34
C THR A 168 14.61 8.08 8.63
N GLN A 169 15.69 8.26 9.39
CA GLN A 169 17.04 8.36 8.84
C GLN A 169 17.50 7.01 8.29
N ILE A 170 17.25 5.91 9.01
CA ILE A 170 17.58 4.56 8.56
C ILE A 170 16.86 4.22 7.25
N LEU A 171 15.57 4.58 7.13
CA LEU A 171 14.83 4.40 5.89
C LEU A 171 15.43 5.27 4.77
N PHE A 172 15.80 6.51 5.04
CA PHE A 172 16.44 7.39 4.06
C PHE A 172 17.77 6.81 3.58
N ASP A 173 18.69 6.48 4.48
CA ASP A 173 20.00 5.91 4.16
C ASP A 173 19.86 4.55 3.45
N GLY A 174 18.80 3.82 3.79
CA GLY A 174 18.46 2.55 3.19
C GLY A 174 17.92 2.64 1.76
N THR A 175 17.33 3.77 1.36
CA THR A 175 16.52 3.80 0.13
C THR A 175 16.78 5.01 -0.76
N GLY A 176 17.44 6.05 -0.25
CA GLY A 176 17.61 7.33 -0.92
C GLY A 176 16.34 8.19 -1.01
N GLY A 177 15.23 7.79 -0.36
CA GLY A 177 13.96 8.52 -0.43
C GLY A 177 13.38 8.59 -1.86
N ASN A 178 12.72 9.72 -2.17
CA ASN A 178 12.14 10.02 -3.47
C ASN A 178 11.02 9.05 -3.92
N PHE A 179 10.16 8.65 -2.98
CA PHE A 179 9.05 7.73 -3.25
C PHE A 179 7.85 8.41 -3.88
N ASP A 180 7.24 7.74 -4.86
CA ASP A 180 5.93 8.07 -5.42
C ASP A 180 4.80 7.80 -4.43
N LEU A 181 4.93 6.68 -3.70
CA LEU A 181 3.94 6.22 -2.74
C LEU A 181 4.64 5.63 -1.52
N ILE A 182 4.22 6.09 -0.35
CA ILE A 182 4.47 5.43 0.92
C ILE A 182 3.13 4.99 1.48
N THR A 183 2.99 3.70 1.69
CA THR A 183 1.77 3.09 2.22
C THR A 183 2.13 2.07 3.29
N GLY A 184 1.14 1.43 3.89
CA GLY A 184 1.40 0.35 4.83
C GLY A 184 0.22 0.02 5.71
N SER A 185 -0.03 -1.26 5.94
CA SER A 185 -1.19 -1.78 6.64
C SER A 185 -0.79 -2.62 7.84
N THR A 186 -0.46 -1.93 8.94
CA THR A 186 0.17 -2.61 10.06
C THR A 186 -0.84 -3.09 11.09
N VAL A 187 -0.82 -4.40 11.34
CA VAL A 187 -1.54 -5.06 12.43
C VAL A 187 -0.62 -5.08 13.65
N PHE A 188 -1.15 -4.79 14.84
CA PHE A 188 -0.42 -4.82 16.10
C PHE A 188 -1.12 -5.70 17.11
N GLY A 189 -0.36 -6.21 18.08
CA GLY A 189 -0.89 -7.09 19.12
C GLY A 189 -1.14 -8.51 18.63
N THR A 190 -0.53 -8.89 17.50
CA THR A 190 -0.51 -10.28 17.04
C THR A 190 0.49 -11.10 17.87
N PRO A 191 0.35 -12.44 17.91
CA PRO A 191 1.36 -13.31 18.52
C PRO A 191 2.77 -13.15 17.93
N THR A 192 2.88 -12.64 16.69
CA THR A 192 4.14 -12.39 15.99
C THR A 192 4.74 -11.01 16.26
N THR A 193 4.06 -10.16 17.02
CA THR A 193 4.60 -8.86 17.43
C THR A 193 5.59 -9.07 18.60
N PRO A 194 6.87 -8.68 18.49
CA PRO A 194 7.81 -8.77 19.59
C PRO A 194 7.33 -8.01 20.83
N LYS A 195 7.63 -8.54 22.03
CA LYS A 195 7.25 -7.91 23.30
C LYS A 195 7.81 -6.49 23.39
N GLY A 196 6.96 -5.55 23.82
CA GLY A 196 7.35 -4.14 23.99
C GLY A 196 7.30 -3.30 22.71
N VAL A 197 6.99 -3.90 21.56
CA VAL A 197 6.72 -3.14 20.33
C VAL A 197 5.28 -2.66 20.33
N SER A 198 5.09 -1.37 20.06
CA SER A 198 3.79 -0.71 19.97
C SER A 198 3.54 -0.16 18.57
N ARG A 199 2.27 0.15 18.30
CA ARG A 199 1.82 0.81 17.08
C ARG A 199 2.61 2.12 16.81
N PRO A 200 3.07 2.39 15.58
CA PRO A 200 3.69 3.64 15.18
C PRO A 200 2.81 4.83 15.53
N LYS A 201 3.43 5.89 16.05
CA LYS A 201 2.73 7.16 16.24
C LYS A 201 2.44 7.80 14.88
N SER A 202 1.25 8.37 14.70
CA SER A 202 0.88 9.05 13.43
C SER A 202 1.89 10.12 13.04
N LYS A 203 2.41 10.89 14.01
CA LYS A 203 3.49 11.86 13.80
C LYS A 203 4.73 11.25 13.14
N LYS A 204 5.12 10.04 13.56
CA LYS A 204 6.30 9.36 13.03
C LYS A 204 6.09 8.93 11.58
N ILE A 205 4.88 8.49 11.23
CA ILE A 205 4.51 8.18 9.85
C ILE A 205 4.48 9.45 8.99
N ILE A 206 3.95 10.56 9.52
CA ILE A 206 3.98 11.87 8.87
C ILE A 206 5.42 12.32 8.61
N ASP A 207 6.32 12.17 9.58
CA ASP A 207 7.74 12.52 9.43
C ASP A 207 8.42 11.68 8.34
N VAL A 208 8.11 10.38 8.26
CA VAL A 208 8.56 9.48 7.18
C VAL A 208 8.04 9.96 5.83
N GLY A 209 6.74 10.22 5.70
CA GLY A 209 6.15 10.74 4.47
C GLY A 209 6.76 12.08 4.04
N ASN A 210 6.93 13.01 4.98
CA ASN A 210 7.49 14.32 4.69
C ASN A 210 8.95 14.26 4.21
N THR A 211 9.72 13.30 4.73
CA THR A 211 11.15 13.18 4.43
C THR A 211 11.40 12.38 3.16
N LEU A 212 10.64 11.31 2.95
CA LEU A 212 10.96 10.31 1.92
C LEU A 212 10.13 10.45 0.64
N LEU A 213 8.99 11.15 0.66
CA LEU A 213 8.22 11.38 -0.57
C LEU A 213 8.91 12.37 -1.48
N LYS A 214 8.85 12.07 -2.78
CA LYS A 214 9.14 13.06 -3.81
C LYS A 214 8.01 14.09 -3.88
N GLU A 215 8.26 15.21 -4.54
CA GLU A 215 7.23 16.19 -4.85
C GLU A 215 6.10 15.58 -5.68
N GLY A 216 4.87 15.83 -5.26
CA GLY A 216 3.67 15.23 -5.83
C GLY A 216 3.38 13.80 -5.38
N GLY A 217 4.27 13.15 -4.62
CA GLY A 217 4.09 11.81 -4.09
C GLY A 217 3.07 11.73 -2.95
N TYR A 218 2.61 10.52 -2.65
CA TYR A 218 1.48 10.26 -1.75
C TYR A 218 1.85 9.45 -0.51
N LEU A 219 1.26 9.82 0.64
CA LEU A 219 1.26 9.03 1.87
C LEU A 219 -0.15 8.48 2.11
N ASP A 220 -0.32 7.17 1.93
CA ASP A 220 -1.57 6.44 2.16
C ASP A 220 -1.43 5.45 3.33
N TYR A 221 -1.63 5.96 4.55
CA TYR A 221 -1.41 5.20 5.78
C TYR A 221 -2.55 5.47 6.79
N PRO A 222 -3.17 4.42 7.37
CA PRO A 222 -4.50 4.53 7.98
C PRO A 222 -4.46 5.16 9.38
N LEU A 223 -3.26 5.21 9.98
CA LEU A 223 -3.04 5.91 11.24
C LEU A 223 -3.01 7.43 11.07
N VAL A 224 -2.92 7.93 9.83
CA VAL A 224 -2.79 9.37 9.55
C VAL A 224 -4.07 9.92 8.92
N ILE A 225 -4.68 9.19 8.00
CA ILE A 225 -6.01 9.49 7.47
C ILE A 225 -6.90 8.26 7.72
N PRO A 226 -8.14 8.45 8.23
CA PRO A 226 -9.05 7.34 8.51
C PRO A 226 -9.19 6.37 7.32
N ASP A 227 -9.32 5.08 7.66
CA ASP A 227 -9.47 3.99 6.70
C ASP A 227 -10.60 4.23 5.68
N TYR A 228 -10.33 3.89 4.42
CA TYR A 228 -11.28 3.91 3.31
C TYR A 228 -11.93 5.27 3.01
N GLY A 229 -11.36 6.37 3.51
CA GLY A 229 -11.81 7.71 3.17
C GLY A 229 -11.35 8.18 1.79
N ASP A 230 -12.05 9.17 1.25
CA ASP A 230 -11.72 9.85 -0.02
C ASP A 230 -10.44 10.67 0.04
N LYS A 231 -9.79 10.78 1.20
CA LYS A 231 -8.63 11.65 1.40
C LYS A 231 -7.32 10.86 1.44
N VAL A 232 -6.25 11.53 1.04
CA VAL A 232 -4.85 11.06 1.13
C VAL A 232 -3.92 12.24 1.40
N ILE A 233 -2.73 12.00 1.94
CA ILE A 233 -1.71 13.05 2.07
C ILE A 233 -0.86 13.09 0.80
N ARG A 234 -0.54 14.29 0.33
CA ARG A 234 0.38 14.53 -0.79
C ARG A 234 1.50 15.48 -0.38
N LYS A 235 2.70 15.24 -0.91
CA LYS A 235 3.82 16.19 -0.85
C LYS A 235 3.59 17.28 -1.89
N LYS A 236 3.54 18.54 -1.47
CA LYS A 236 3.39 19.68 -2.38
C LYS A 236 4.56 19.76 -3.35
N ALA A 237 4.29 20.17 -4.58
CA ALA A 237 5.33 20.64 -5.49
C ALA A 237 5.88 21.97 -4.97
N GLN A 238 7.19 22.17 -5.04
CA GLN A 238 7.76 23.50 -4.79
C GLN A 238 7.36 24.42 -5.94
N ALA A 239 6.82 25.59 -5.59
CA ALA A 239 6.40 26.62 -6.53
C ALA A 239 7.59 27.35 -7.14
#